data_AF-A0A959JCH2-F1
#
_entry.id   AF-A0A959JCH2-F1
#
_cell.length_a   1.000
_cell.length_b   1.000
_cell.length_c   1.000
_cell.angle_alpha   90.00
_cell.angle_beta   90.00
_cell.angle_gamma   90.00
#
_symmetry.space_group_name_H-M   'P 1'
#
loop_
_entity.id
_entity.type
_entity.pdbx_description
1 polymer ?
#
loop_
_entity_poly.entity_id
_entity_poly.type
_entity_poly.pdbx_seq_one_letter_code
_entity_poly.pdbx_strand_id
1 'polypeptide(L)'
;MSCFASTSFAQAVKSWTIMHYSAGSNSSEEDLMSDIVEMKQGKISTGYNLVLMIDRIKGFSEDSLTLDGNFTDTRLYQIENNAYYRLNGKEFLPGIDVGQSYEANMADASTLKCFIQYCKKYFPAKHYLLILRSHGNGIGMCPDAENGIRDRLYPAEITNALTKNESVDILGLDVCSMAGLENLYQWRPEKNSFSADYVIASAPLSGA
;
A
#
# COMPACT_ATOMS: atom_id res chain seq x y z
N MET A 1 8.16 -16.24 36.52
CA MET A 1 7.08 -15.41 35.95
C MET A 1 6.82 -15.92 34.55
N SER A 2 5.69 -16.60 34.32
CA SER A 2 5.31 -17.11 33.00
C SER A 2 4.84 -15.94 32.13
N CYS A 3 5.56 -15.67 31.05
CA CYS A 3 5.09 -14.73 30.04
C CYS A 3 3.90 -15.35 29.31
N PHE A 4 2.73 -14.73 29.45
CA PHE A 4 1.58 -15.00 28.61
C PHE A 4 1.97 -14.77 27.15
N ALA A 5 1.77 -15.79 26.31
CA ALA A 5 1.77 -15.62 24.88
C ALA A 5 0.57 -14.73 24.52
N SER A 6 0.83 -13.49 24.13
CA SER A 6 -0.14 -12.68 23.40
C SER A 6 -0.44 -13.43 22.10
N THR A 7 -1.60 -14.06 22.02
CA THR A 7 -2.12 -14.62 20.77
C THR A 7 -2.49 -13.46 19.85
N SER A 8 -1.48 -12.94 19.15
CA SER A 8 -1.65 -12.15 17.95
C SER A 8 -2.36 -13.04 16.91
N PHE A 9 -3.67 -12.85 16.72
CA PHE A 9 -4.44 -13.57 15.71
C PHE A 9 -3.99 -13.11 14.31
N ALA A 10 -3.07 -13.86 13.69
CA ALA A 10 -2.85 -13.82 12.25
C ALA A 10 -3.93 -14.66 11.55
N GLN A 11 -4.36 -14.24 10.36
CA GLN A 11 -5.29 -15.02 9.57
C GLN A 11 -4.66 -16.34 9.10
N ALA A 12 -5.48 -17.34 8.78
CA ALA A 12 -5.03 -18.54 8.10
C ALA A 12 -4.30 -18.20 6.80
N VAL A 13 -3.23 -18.94 6.50
CA VAL A 13 -2.39 -18.71 5.31
C VAL A 13 -3.21 -18.90 4.03
N LYS A 14 -3.21 -17.87 3.16
CA LYS A 14 -3.86 -17.92 1.83
C LYS A 14 -2.87 -18.17 0.70
N SER A 15 -3.38 -18.32 -0.53
CA SER A 15 -2.52 -18.45 -1.71
C SER A 15 -1.79 -17.13 -1.99
N TRP A 16 -2.53 -16.03 -1.96
CA TRP A 16 -2.01 -14.69 -2.22
C TRP A 16 -2.43 -13.69 -1.15
N THR A 17 -1.57 -12.71 -0.89
CA THR A 17 -1.94 -11.45 -0.26
C THR A 17 -1.57 -10.32 -1.22
N ILE A 18 -2.58 -9.55 -1.61
CA ILE A 18 -2.45 -8.33 -2.39
C ILE A 18 -2.40 -7.17 -1.40
N MET A 19 -1.29 -6.43 -1.40
CA MET A 19 -1.04 -5.25 -0.59
C MET A 19 -1.22 -4.03 -1.49
N HIS A 20 -2.24 -3.22 -1.24
CA HIS A 20 -2.54 -2.03 -2.01
C HIS A 20 -2.15 -0.80 -1.19
N TYR A 21 -1.09 -0.11 -1.61
CA TYR A 21 -0.55 1.06 -0.94
C TYR A 21 -0.89 2.32 -1.75
N SER A 22 -1.89 3.06 -1.27
CA SER A 22 -2.53 4.15 -2.01
C SER A 22 -2.25 5.51 -1.38
N ALA A 23 -1.37 6.29 -2.01
CA ALA A 23 -1.11 7.68 -1.63
C ALA A 23 -2.11 8.58 -2.36
N GLY A 24 -3.25 8.85 -1.71
CA GLY A 24 -4.38 9.59 -2.26
C GLY A 24 -4.39 11.08 -1.92
N SER A 25 -3.43 11.60 -1.16
CA SER A 25 -3.31 13.02 -0.79
C SER A 25 -2.86 13.95 -1.93
N ASN A 26 -3.47 13.76 -3.10
CA ASN A 26 -3.21 14.48 -4.33
C ASN A 26 -4.39 14.29 -5.31
N SER A 27 -4.26 14.82 -6.53
CA SER A 27 -5.37 14.85 -7.48
C SER A 27 -5.81 13.48 -8.04
N SER A 28 -5.14 12.37 -7.72
CA SER A 28 -5.61 11.04 -8.13
C SER A 28 -6.61 10.42 -7.14
N GLU A 29 -7.04 11.16 -6.11
CA GLU A 29 -7.95 10.63 -5.08
C GLU A 29 -9.29 10.15 -5.67
N GLU A 30 -9.90 10.89 -6.61
CA GLU A 30 -11.19 10.51 -7.21
C GLU A 30 -11.11 9.17 -7.97
N ASP A 31 -10.04 8.98 -8.76
CA ASP A 31 -9.78 7.72 -9.46
C ASP A 31 -9.53 6.59 -8.47
N LEU A 32 -8.74 6.84 -7.43
CA LEU A 32 -8.45 5.88 -6.37
C LEU A 32 -9.72 5.42 -5.65
N MET A 33 -10.69 6.31 -5.40
CA MET A 33 -11.96 5.89 -4.81
C MET A 33 -12.75 4.99 -5.77
N SER A 34 -12.71 5.28 -7.07
CA SER A 34 -13.33 4.42 -8.10
C SER A 34 -12.64 3.05 -8.17
N ASP A 35 -11.31 3.01 -8.13
CA ASP A 35 -10.52 1.77 -8.07
C ASP A 35 -10.93 0.89 -6.87
N ILE A 36 -11.20 1.50 -5.71
CA ILE A 36 -11.64 0.77 -4.51
C ILE A 36 -13.04 0.15 -4.69
N VAL A 37 -13.94 0.82 -5.41
CA VAL A 37 -15.25 0.24 -5.78
C VAL A 37 -15.05 -0.98 -6.66
N GLU A 38 -14.19 -0.90 -7.68
CA GLU A 38 -13.86 -2.02 -8.56
C GLU A 38 -13.17 -3.17 -7.81
N MET A 39 -12.25 -2.85 -6.90
CA MET A 39 -11.59 -3.83 -6.03
C MET A 39 -12.60 -4.64 -5.21
N LYS A 40 -13.61 -3.98 -4.62
CA LYS A 40 -14.67 -4.66 -3.88
C LYS A 40 -15.51 -5.57 -4.77
N GLN A 41 -15.82 -5.14 -5.99
CA GLN A 41 -16.57 -5.95 -6.95
C GLN A 41 -15.74 -7.14 -7.45
N GLY A 42 -14.44 -6.95 -7.66
CA GLY A 42 -13.49 -7.99 -8.10
C GLY A 42 -13.09 -8.98 -7.02
N LYS A 43 -13.34 -8.68 -5.73
CA LYS A 43 -12.98 -9.52 -4.58
C LYS A 43 -13.89 -10.75 -4.37
N ILE A 44 -14.20 -11.45 -5.46
CA ILE A 44 -15.12 -12.61 -5.47
C ILE A 44 -14.52 -13.91 -4.92
N SER A 45 -13.18 -14.02 -4.87
CA SER A 45 -12.49 -15.23 -4.39
C SER A 45 -12.06 -15.09 -2.93
N THR A 46 -12.21 -16.17 -2.18
CA THR A 46 -11.69 -16.30 -0.80
C THR A 46 -10.22 -16.72 -0.76
N GLY A 47 -9.64 -17.09 -1.91
CA GLY A 47 -8.28 -17.64 -2.03
C GLY A 47 -7.14 -16.63 -1.82
N TYR A 48 -7.46 -15.33 -1.72
CA TYR A 48 -6.50 -14.28 -1.46
C TYR A 48 -6.99 -13.25 -0.44
N ASN A 49 -6.05 -12.56 0.20
CA ASN A 49 -6.30 -11.36 1.00
C ASN A 49 -6.09 -10.12 0.13
N LEU A 50 -6.89 -9.08 0.37
CA LEU A 50 -6.70 -7.77 -0.22
C LEU A 50 -6.66 -6.76 0.93
N VAL A 51 -5.48 -6.23 1.20
CA VAL A 51 -5.23 -5.27 2.28
C VAL A 51 -4.91 -3.93 1.65
N LEU A 52 -5.65 -2.90 2.04
CA LEU A 52 -5.51 -1.54 1.55
C LEU A 52 -4.99 -0.64 2.67
N MET A 53 -3.90 0.08 2.40
CA MET A 53 -3.53 1.28 3.13
C MET A 53 -3.80 2.47 2.22
N ILE A 54 -4.61 3.42 2.68
CA ILE A 54 -4.99 4.60 1.93
C ILE A 54 -4.81 5.82 2.80
N ASP A 55 -4.24 6.85 2.20
CA ASP A 55 -4.19 8.19 2.74
C ASP A 55 -5.06 9.14 1.89
N ARG A 56 -5.73 10.09 2.54
CA ARG A 56 -6.65 11.04 1.93
C ARG A 56 -6.48 12.40 2.59
N ILE A 57 -6.67 13.47 1.83
CA ILE A 57 -6.62 14.85 2.33
C ILE A 57 -7.82 15.66 1.84
N LYS A 58 -8.14 16.74 2.55
CA LYS A 58 -9.21 17.64 2.12
C LYS A 58 -8.91 18.29 0.76
N GLY A 59 -9.90 18.31 -0.12
CA GLY A 59 -9.94 19.18 -1.29
C GLY A 59 -9.62 18.52 -2.64
N PHE A 60 -9.33 17.21 -2.66
CA PHE A 60 -9.23 16.45 -3.90
C PHE A 60 -10.45 15.56 -4.15
N SER A 61 -11.01 14.90 -3.13
CA SER A 61 -12.31 14.25 -3.22
C SER A 61 -13.18 14.55 -2.00
N GLU A 62 -14.50 14.45 -2.19
CA GLU A 62 -15.50 14.51 -1.12
C GLU A 62 -16.23 13.15 -0.95
N ASP A 63 -15.66 12.05 -1.49
CA ASP A 63 -16.27 10.73 -1.39
C ASP A 63 -16.49 10.34 0.09
N SER A 64 -17.74 10.00 0.39
CA SER A 64 -18.16 9.56 1.72
C SER A 64 -18.86 8.20 1.72
N LEU A 65 -18.90 7.52 0.57
CA LEU A 65 -19.68 6.30 0.36
C LEU A 65 -18.79 5.08 0.16
N THR A 66 -17.61 5.27 -0.38
CA THR A 66 -16.72 4.18 -0.76
C THR A 66 -16.03 3.59 0.47
N LEU A 67 -15.72 4.36 1.50
CA LEU A 67 -15.15 3.85 2.76
C LEU A 67 -15.86 4.51 3.97
N ASP A 68 -15.16 4.71 5.08
CA ASP A 68 -15.69 5.27 6.32
C ASP A 68 -15.84 6.81 6.24
N GLY A 69 -16.68 7.28 5.31
CA GLY A 69 -16.96 8.70 5.11
C GLY A 69 -15.84 9.46 4.38
N ASN A 70 -15.99 10.80 4.33
CA ASN A 70 -14.97 11.69 3.76
C ASN A 70 -13.89 12.01 4.80
N PHE A 71 -12.98 11.06 5.00
CA PHE A 71 -11.87 11.20 5.95
C PHE A 71 -10.66 11.89 5.34
N THR A 72 -9.81 12.44 6.21
CA THR A 72 -8.61 13.22 5.84
C THR A 72 -7.42 12.75 6.68
N ASP A 73 -7.24 11.43 6.74
CA ASP A 73 -6.21 10.76 7.53
C ASP A 73 -5.80 9.44 6.86
N THR A 74 -4.70 8.86 7.33
CA THR A 74 -4.22 7.57 6.85
C THR A 74 -4.93 6.39 7.52
N ARG A 75 -5.29 5.40 6.71
CA ARG A 75 -6.29 4.38 7.03
C ARG A 75 -5.92 2.99 6.50
N LEU A 76 -6.16 1.94 7.31
CA LEU A 76 -6.02 0.53 6.90
C LEU A 76 -7.37 -0.19 6.78
N TYR A 77 -7.47 -1.05 5.78
CA TYR A 77 -8.65 -1.84 5.46
C TYR A 77 -8.30 -3.24 4.96
N GLN A 78 -9.15 -4.21 5.30
CA GLN A 78 -9.29 -5.43 4.51
C GLN A 78 -10.47 -5.25 3.56
N ILE A 79 -10.25 -5.46 2.27
CA ILE A 79 -11.28 -5.38 1.25
C ILE A 79 -11.87 -6.78 1.02
N GLU A 80 -13.19 -6.86 0.96
CA GLU A 80 -13.96 -8.07 0.68
C GLU A 80 -15.03 -7.82 -0.39
N ASN A 81 -15.70 -8.88 -0.85
CA ASN A 81 -16.72 -8.77 -1.90
C ASN A 81 -17.83 -7.80 -1.48
N ASN A 82 -17.95 -6.66 -2.16
CA ASN A 82 -18.88 -5.58 -1.84
C ASN A 82 -18.84 -5.11 -0.37
N ALA A 83 -17.71 -5.32 0.31
CA ALA A 83 -17.56 -5.04 1.72
C ALA A 83 -16.12 -4.60 2.04
N TYR A 84 -15.92 -4.08 3.25
CA TYR A 84 -14.60 -3.82 3.79
C TYR A 84 -14.66 -3.89 5.32
N TYR A 85 -13.50 -4.10 5.92
CA TYR A 85 -13.33 -4.07 7.37
C TYR A 85 -12.22 -3.10 7.74
N ARG A 86 -12.53 -2.15 8.61
CA ARG A 86 -11.56 -1.23 9.20
C ARG A 86 -10.56 -2.01 10.06
N LEU A 87 -9.27 -1.77 9.85
CA LEU A 87 -8.19 -2.41 10.60
C LEU A 87 -7.45 -1.39 11.48
N ASN A 88 -6.78 -1.88 12.52
CA ASN A 88 -5.75 -1.12 13.24
C ASN A 88 -4.35 -1.62 12.87
N GLY A 89 -3.37 -0.74 13.01
CA GLY A 89 -2.00 -0.95 12.53
C GLY A 89 -1.08 -1.71 13.47
N LYS A 90 -1.57 -2.08 14.66
CA LYS A 90 -0.85 -2.91 15.65
C LYS A 90 0.57 -2.35 15.92
N GLU A 91 1.57 -3.20 16.10
CA GLU A 91 2.95 -2.76 16.36
C GLU A 91 3.64 -2.09 15.16
N PHE A 92 3.16 -2.27 13.93
CA PHE A 92 3.83 -1.75 12.74
C PHE A 92 3.40 -0.32 12.41
N LEU A 93 2.12 -0.02 12.63
CA LEU A 93 1.50 1.28 12.33
C LEU A 93 0.64 1.72 13.53
N PRO A 94 1.23 1.91 14.72
CA PRO A 94 0.49 2.06 15.98
C PRO A 94 -0.40 3.31 16.06
N GLY A 95 -0.18 4.32 15.21
CA GLY A 95 -1.07 5.48 15.10
C GLY A 95 -2.39 5.16 14.40
N ILE A 96 -2.42 4.15 13.52
CA ILE A 96 -3.65 3.76 12.83
C ILE A 96 -4.50 2.92 13.79
N ASP A 97 -5.49 3.55 14.42
CA ASP A 97 -6.48 2.86 15.25
C ASP A 97 -7.90 3.37 14.97
N VAL A 98 -8.90 2.59 15.39
CA VAL A 98 -10.30 2.95 15.19
C VAL A 98 -10.65 4.11 16.13
N GLY A 99 -11.06 5.24 15.55
CA GLY A 99 -11.43 6.44 16.30
C GLY A 99 -10.28 7.41 16.61
N GLN A 100 -9.07 7.13 16.10
CA GLN A 100 -7.97 8.08 16.12
C GLN A 100 -7.65 8.52 14.69
N SER A 101 -7.39 9.82 14.52
CA SER A 101 -6.82 10.35 13.29
C SER A 101 -5.31 10.23 13.38
N TYR A 102 -4.73 9.60 12.38
CA TYR A 102 -3.28 9.46 12.25
C TYR A 102 -2.90 9.73 10.82
N GLU A 103 -1.83 10.49 10.68
CA GLU A 103 -1.33 10.88 9.39
C GLU A 103 0.04 10.26 9.13
N ALA A 104 0.15 9.49 8.04
CA ALA A 104 1.37 8.79 7.68
C ALA A 104 2.00 9.47 6.47
N ASN A 105 3.31 9.71 6.51
CA ASN A 105 4.01 10.10 5.30
C ASN A 105 4.03 8.89 4.34
N MET A 106 3.21 8.97 3.29
CA MET A 106 3.07 7.95 2.25
C MET A 106 4.24 7.95 1.25
N ALA A 107 5.08 8.98 1.29
CA ALA A 107 6.33 9.05 0.57
C ALA A 107 7.52 8.47 1.36
N ASP A 108 7.36 8.09 2.64
CA ASP A 108 8.43 7.49 3.44
C ASP A 108 8.52 5.97 3.22
N ALA A 109 9.69 5.50 2.76
CA ALA A 109 9.96 4.07 2.58
C ALA A 109 9.85 3.25 3.89
N SER A 110 10.00 3.89 5.05
CA SER A 110 9.78 3.26 6.37
C SER A 110 8.29 2.95 6.60
N THR A 111 7.39 3.85 6.18
CA THR A 111 5.94 3.61 6.21
C THR A 111 5.57 2.42 5.33
N LEU A 112 6.09 2.39 4.09
CA LEU A 112 5.90 1.26 3.18
C LEU A 112 6.42 -0.06 3.77
N LYS A 113 7.62 -0.04 4.37
CA LYS A 113 8.19 -1.20 5.06
C LYS A 113 7.27 -1.71 6.16
N CYS A 114 6.78 -0.83 7.03
CA CYS A 114 5.86 -1.19 8.10
C CYS A 114 4.56 -1.80 7.55
N PHE A 115 4.01 -1.24 6.47
CA PHE A 115 2.81 -1.79 5.82
C PHE A 115 3.04 -3.21 5.26
N ILE A 116 4.16 -3.45 4.58
CA ILE A 116 4.49 -4.78 4.06
C ILE A 116 4.64 -5.78 5.20
N GLN A 117 5.37 -5.42 6.26
CA GLN A 117 5.56 -6.29 7.42
C GLN A 117 4.24 -6.59 8.14
N TYR A 118 3.38 -5.58 8.28
CA TYR A 118 2.01 -5.74 8.78
C TYR A 118 1.24 -6.77 7.96
N CYS A 119 1.22 -6.63 6.64
CA CYS A 119 0.51 -7.55 5.75
C CYS A 119 1.07 -8.97 5.85
N LYS A 120 2.40 -9.14 5.83
CA LYS A 120 3.03 -10.48 5.94
C LYS A 120 2.76 -11.14 7.29
N LYS A 121 2.67 -10.37 8.38
CA LYS A 121 2.40 -10.90 9.72
C LYS A 121 0.93 -11.30 9.90
N TYR A 122 0.01 -10.42 9.55
CA TYR A 122 -1.41 -10.58 9.89
C TYR A 122 -2.24 -11.22 8.78
N PHE A 123 -1.78 -11.09 7.54
CA PHE A 123 -2.40 -11.66 6.34
C PHE A 123 -1.37 -12.54 5.62
N PRO A 124 -0.84 -13.60 6.28
CA PRO A 124 0.20 -14.42 5.68
C PRO A 124 -0.32 -15.14 4.43
N ALA A 125 0.53 -15.24 3.42
CA ALA A 125 0.25 -15.95 2.18
C ALA A 125 1.49 -16.64 1.62
N LYS A 126 1.28 -17.54 0.65
CA LYS A 126 2.36 -18.20 -0.10
C LYS A 126 3.06 -17.22 -1.05
N HIS A 127 2.29 -16.28 -1.61
CA HIS A 127 2.75 -15.28 -2.56
C HIS A 127 2.23 -13.89 -2.19
N TYR A 128 2.98 -12.87 -2.57
CA TYR A 128 2.69 -11.47 -2.28
C TYR A 128 2.74 -10.62 -3.55
N LEU A 129 1.69 -9.83 -3.75
CA LEU A 129 1.64 -8.75 -4.74
C LEU A 129 1.59 -7.43 -3.98
N LEU A 130 2.52 -6.52 -4.26
CA LEU A 130 2.48 -5.14 -3.76
C LEU A 130 2.10 -4.21 -4.91
N ILE A 131 1.09 -3.37 -4.71
CA ILE A 131 0.69 -2.33 -5.67
C ILE A 131 0.97 -0.97 -5.02
N LEU A 132 1.75 -0.14 -5.69
CA LEU A 132 1.91 1.28 -5.35
C LEU A 132 1.00 2.11 -6.25
N ARG A 133 0.02 2.80 -5.67
CA ARG A 133 -0.99 3.57 -6.40
C ARG A 133 -0.91 5.05 -6.06
N SER A 134 -0.59 5.88 -7.04
CA SER A 134 -0.61 7.35 -6.96
C SER A 134 -0.19 7.98 -8.31
N HIS A 135 0.31 9.21 -8.27
CA HIS A 135 1.11 9.80 -9.35
C HIS A 135 2.56 9.28 -9.37
N GLY A 136 3.18 9.40 -10.54
CA GLY A 136 4.59 9.12 -10.78
C GLY A 136 5.13 10.01 -11.91
N ASN A 137 6.46 10.09 -12.04
CA ASN A 137 7.09 10.81 -13.15
C ASN A 137 8.34 10.11 -13.71
N GLY A 138 8.48 8.81 -13.45
CA GLY A 138 9.64 8.01 -13.79
C GLY A 138 10.84 8.14 -12.84
N ILE A 139 10.87 9.16 -11.98
CA ILE A 139 11.94 9.38 -11.00
C ILE A 139 11.45 9.15 -9.57
N GLY A 140 10.31 9.74 -9.21
CA GLY A 140 9.67 9.59 -7.91
C GLY A 140 8.18 9.31 -8.09
N MET A 141 7.59 8.73 -7.05
CA MET A 141 6.18 8.32 -7.04
C MET A 141 5.53 8.62 -5.70
N CYS A 142 4.22 8.37 -5.59
CA CYS A 142 3.46 8.55 -4.35
C CYS A 142 3.72 9.92 -3.70
N PRO A 143 3.54 11.03 -4.45
CA PRO A 143 3.75 12.34 -3.87
C PRO A 143 2.79 12.54 -2.70
N ASP A 144 3.36 13.04 -1.62
CA ASP A 144 2.65 13.33 -0.40
C ASP A 144 2.95 14.77 0.02
N ALA A 145 1.91 15.52 0.36
CA ALA A 145 1.98 16.96 0.51
C ALA A 145 1.14 17.42 1.69
N GLU A 146 1.75 17.44 2.87
CA GLU A 146 1.06 17.69 4.12
C GLU A 146 1.82 18.61 5.04
N ASN A 147 1.08 19.43 5.80
CA ASN A 147 1.65 20.38 6.76
C ASN A 147 2.77 21.28 6.19
N GLY A 148 2.72 21.56 4.88
CA GLY A 148 3.71 22.37 4.17
C GLY A 148 4.97 21.62 3.74
N ILE A 149 5.08 20.33 4.03
CA ILE A 149 6.14 19.44 3.56
C ILE A 149 5.67 18.75 2.30
N ARG A 150 6.52 18.71 1.28
CA ARG A 150 6.28 17.96 0.05
C ARG A 150 7.35 16.90 -0.07
N ASP A 151 6.90 15.67 -0.22
CA ASP A 151 7.77 14.50 -0.31
C ASP A 151 7.34 13.61 -1.47
N ARG A 152 8.26 12.73 -1.89
CA ARG A 152 8.04 11.72 -2.93
C ARG A 152 8.85 10.49 -2.59
N LEU A 153 8.24 9.32 -2.78
CA LEU A 153 8.95 8.07 -2.62
C LEU A 153 9.88 7.84 -3.82
N TYR A 154 11.18 7.71 -3.55
CA TYR A 154 12.17 7.43 -4.60
C TYR A 154 12.58 5.95 -4.63
N PRO A 155 12.87 5.38 -5.83
CA PRO A 155 13.29 3.98 -5.95
C PRO A 155 14.52 3.58 -5.11
N ALA A 156 15.47 4.52 -4.97
CA ALA A 156 16.66 4.32 -4.14
C ALA A 156 16.31 4.24 -2.65
N GLU A 157 15.34 5.01 -2.16
CA GLU A 157 14.90 4.99 -0.77
C GLU A 157 14.25 3.67 -0.41
N ILE A 158 13.42 3.13 -1.31
CA ILE A 158 12.84 1.79 -1.16
C ILE A 158 13.95 0.76 -0.98
N THR A 159 14.97 0.80 -1.84
CA THR A 159 16.10 -0.13 -1.73
C THR A 159 16.88 0.06 -0.42
N ASN A 160 17.10 1.29 0.00
CA ASN A 160 17.87 1.56 1.23
C ASN A 160 17.12 1.14 2.50
N ALA A 161 15.80 1.30 2.54
CA ALA A 161 14.99 1.04 3.73
C ALA A 161 14.51 -0.43 3.83
N LEU A 162 14.08 -1.01 2.70
CA LEU A 162 13.53 -2.36 2.66
C LEU A 162 14.61 -3.41 2.46
N THR A 163 14.33 -4.61 2.98
CA THR A 163 15.23 -5.76 2.98
C THR A 163 14.55 -6.97 2.32
N LYS A 164 15.24 -8.11 2.32
CA LYS A 164 14.72 -9.34 1.68
C LYS A 164 13.44 -9.81 2.35
N ASN A 165 13.24 -9.46 3.62
CA ASN A 165 12.01 -9.75 4.35
C ASN A 165 10.80 -9.02 3.78
N GLU A 166 11.00 -7.88 3.12
CA GLU A 166 9.94 -7.09 2.49
C GLU A 166 9.77 -7.38 1.00
N SER A 167 10.66 -8.17 0.38
CA SER A 167 10.58 -8.53 -1.05
C SER A 167 9.29 -9.28 -1.38
N VAL A 168 8.78 -9.11 -2.59
CA VAL A 168 7.49 -9.62 -3.04
C VAL A 168 7.63 -10.42 -4.33
N ASP A 169 6.65 -11.25 -4.67
CA ASP A 169 6.65 -11.99 -5.94
C ASP A 169 6.39 -11.03 -7.10
N ILE A 170 5.42 -10.12 -6.94
CA ILE A 170 5.04 -9.14 -7.97
C ILE A 170 4.98 -7.74 -7.37
N LEU A 171 5.58 -6.77 -8.07
CA LEU A 171 5.45 -5.34 -7.81
C LEU A 171 4.63 -4.69 -8.94
N GLY A 172 3.41 -4.25 -8.61
CA GLY A 172 2.58 -3.41 -9.48
C GLY A 172 2.85 -1.94 -9.22
N LEU A 173 3.20 -1.20 -10.28
CA LEU A 173 3.40 0.23 -10.25
C LEU A 173 2.24 0.90 -10.98
N ASP A 174 1.16 1.14 -10.25
CA ASP A 174 0.03 1.93 -10.73
C ASP A 174 0.29 3.43 -10.50
N VAL A 175 1.39 3.85 -11.11
CA VAL A 175 2.00 5.16 -11.02
C VAL A 175 2.61 5.48 -12.38
N CYS A 176 2.43 6.72 -12.82
CA CYS A 176 2.82 7.15 -14.17
C CYS A 176 4.33 6.99 -14.45
N SER A 177 4.64 6.52 -15.66
CA SER A 177 6.00 6.53 -16.25
C SER A 177 7.08 5.76 -15.47
N MET A 178 6.72 4.80 -14.61
CA MET A 178 7.69 4.10 -13.76
C MET A 178 8.33 2.86 -14.41
N ALA A 179 7.92 2.43 -15.60
CA ALA A 179 8.52 1.29 -16.32
C ALA A 179 9.87 1.61 -17.02
N GLY A 180 10.66 2.52 -16.45
CA GLY A 180 12.02 2.82 -16.90
C GLY A 180 12.99 1.70 -16.52
N LEU A 181 13.98 1.41 -17.38
CA LEU A 181 14.97 0.36 -17.15
C LEU A 181 15.73 0.55 -15.83
N GLU A 182 15.99 1.80 -15.45
CA GLU A 182 16.65 2.21 -14.22
C GLU A 182 15.87 1.71 -12.98
N ASN A 183 14.55 1.91 -12.98
CA ASN A 183 13.66 1.48 -11.90
C ASN A 183 13.56 -0.05 -11.85
N LEU A 184 13.37 -0.69 -13.00
CA LEU A 184 13.29 -2.16 -13.08
C LEU A 184 14.61 -2.82 -12.64
N TYR A 185 15.75 -2.23 -13.02
CA TYR A 185 17.06 -2.71 -12.60
C TYR A 185 17.23 -2.57 -11.09
N GLN A 186 16.74 -1.49 -10.48
CA GLN A 186 16.85 -1.20 -9.05
C GLN A 186 16.24 -2.30 -8.17
N TRP A 187 15.15 -2.95 -8.61
CA TRP A 187 14.45 -3.99 -7.81
C TRP A 187 14.55 -5.40 -8.39
N ARG A 188 15.51 -5.63 -9.29
CA ARG A 188 15.76 -6.96 -9.86
C ARG A 188 16.11 -8.01 -8.78
N PRO A 189 15.81 -9.30 -9.01
CA PRO A 189 16.14 -10.37 -8.09
C PRO A 189 17.63 -10.48 -7.73
N GLU A 190 17.88 -11.13 -6.59
CA GLU A 190 19.18 -11.61 -6.07
C GLU A 190 20.25 -10.56 -5.71
N LYS A 191 20.25 -9.39 -6.35
CA LYS A 191 21.32 -8.39 -6.20
C LYS A 191 21.01 -7.22 -5.27
N ASN A 192 19.78 -7.10 -4.79
CA ASN A 192 19.34 -5.96 -3.98
C ASN A 192 18.78 -6.40 -2.62
N SER A 193 18.71 -5.44 -1.71
CA SER A 193 18.10 -5.58 -0.39
C SER A 193 16.60 -5.86 -0.53
N PHE A 194 15.87 -5.11 -1.36
CA PHE A 194 14.49 -5.40 -1.76
C PHE A 194 14.42 -5.80 -3.24
N SER A 195 13.60 -6.80 -3.58
CA SER A 195 13.38 -7.22 -4.96
C SER A 195 11.95 -7.69 -5.22
N ALA A 196 11.59 -7.74 -6.51
CA ALA A 196 10.43 -8.46 -7.02
C ALA A 196 10.81 -9.38 -8.18
N ASP A 197 10.17 -10.55 -8.29
CA ASP A 197 10.41 -11.47 -9.41
C ASP A 197 9.84 -10.90 -10.72
N TYR A 198 8.70 -10.22 -10.62
CA TYR A 198 8.06 -9.52 -11.74
C TYR A 198 7.67 -8.10 -11.33
N VAL A 199 7.77 -7.18 -12.29
CA VAL A 199 7.27 -5.81 -12.17
C VAL A 199 6.26 -5.54 -13.28
N ILE A 200 5.08 -5.04 -12.93
CA ILE A 200 4.03 -4.63 -13.86
C ILE A 200 3.93 -3.10 -13.77
N ALA A 201 4.17 -2.40 -14.86
CA ALA A 201 4.25 -0.93 -14.87
C ALA A 201 3.98 -0.37 -16.28
N SER A 202 3.66 0.91 -16.35
CA SER A 202 3.53 1.66 -17.60
C SER A 202 4.79 2.51 -17.88
N ALA A 203 5.25 2.50 -19.13
CA ALA A 203 6.31 3.39 -19.61
C ALA A 203 5.80 4.82 -19.90
N PRO A 204 4.63 5.03 -20.53
CA PRO A 204 4.01 6.36 -20.60
C PRO A 204 3.26 6.72 -19.30
N LEU A 205 2.64 7.90 -19.30
CA LEU A 205 1.58 8.22 -18.34
C LEU A 205 0.55 7.09 -18.31
N SER A 206 0.22 6.61 -17.11
CA SER A 206 -0.92 5.72 -16.94
C SER A 206 -2.17 6.56 -17.19
N GLY A 207 -2.88 6.30 -18.28
CA GLY A 207 -4.19 6.88 -18.51
C GLY A 207 -5.19 6.17 -17.62
N ALA A 208 -5.63 6.85 -16.57
CA ALA A 208 -7.00 6.73 -16.09
C ALA A 208 -7.82 7.82 -16.79
#